data_AF-A0AAD3GB08-F1
#
_entry.id   AF-A0AAD3GB08-F1
#
_cell.length_a   1.000
_cell.length_b   1.000
_cell.length_c   1.000
_cell.angle_alpha   90.00
_cell.angle_beta   90.00
_cell.angle_gamma   90.00
#
_symmetry.space_group_name_H-M   'P 1'
#
loop_
_entity.id
_entity.type
_entity.pdbx_description
1 polymer ?
#
loop_
_entity_poly.entity_id
_entity_poly.type
_entity_poly.pdbx_seq_one_letter_code
_entity_poly.pdbx_strand_id
1 'polypeptide(L)'
;MDQKIVNYAQDNINIDNQNIYNYPPNQEPPQPNPHNLSNSNIPKFVGRDQELIDLKKQLQQSQKLAISTLTGMGGIGKTELARQFGWQQWREKAYPGGICWLNVAESDGGFIGTSILDFARVHLKLTLPDEGELDVKIRYCWQNW
;
A
#
# COMPACT_ATOMS: atom_id res chain seq x y z
N MET A 1 3.85 49.48 -21.53
CA MET A 1 3.89 48.85 -20.20
C MET A 1 3.07 47.57 -20.32
N ASP A 2 3.74 46.44 -20.16
CA ASP A 2 3.48 45.20 -20.88
C ASP A 2 2.21 44.45 -20.47
N GLN A 3 1.49 43.98 -21.50
CA GLN A 3 0.46 42.96 -21.40
C GLN A 3 1.14 41.60 -21.17
N LYS A 4 1.01 41.03 -19.96
CA LYS A 4 1.39 39.63 -19.73
C LYS A 4 0.25 38.73 -20.19
N ILE A 5 0.41 38.21 -21.41
CA ILE A 5 -0.28 37.00 -21.87
C ILE A 5 0.31 35.84 -21.07
N VAL A 6 -0.50 35.24 -20.18
CA VAL A 6 -0.16 33.96 -19.56
C VAL A 6 -0.75 32.88 -20.48
N ASN A 7 0.12 32.24 -21.26
CA ASN A 7 -0.25 31.08 -22.06
C ASN A 7 -0.62 29.94 -21.10
N TYR A 8 -1.88 29.53 -21.12
CA TYR A 8 -2.28 28.23 -20.62
C TYR A 8 -1.61 27.19 -21.52
N ALA A 9 -0.64 26.46 -20.98
CA ALA A 9 -0.11 25.28 -21.64
C ALA A 9 -1.29 24.32 -21.83
N GLN A 10 -1.61 24.06 -23.10
CA GLN A 10 -2.45 22.95 -23.53
C GLN A 10 -1.70 21.65 -23.24
N ASP A 11 -1.77 21.18 -21.99
CA ASP A 11 -1.56 19.77 -21.73
C ASP A 11 -2.88 19.08 -22.06
N ASN A 12 -2.94 18.57 -23.29
CA ASN A 12 -3.98 17.68 -23.76
C ASN A 12 -4.08 16.51 -22.78
N ILE A 13 -5.04 16.57 -21.86
CA ILE A 13 -5.42 15.44 -21.03
C ILE A 13 -6.02 14.44 -22.01
N ASN A 14 -5.22 13.46 -22.41
CA ASN A 14 -5.66 12.36 -23.26
C ASN A 14 -6.59 11.49 -22.42
N ILE A 15 -7.89 11.82 -22.42
CA ILE A 15 -8.97 11.05 -21.80
C ILE A 15 -9.22 9.82 -22.70
N ASP A 16 -8.28 8.88 -22.76
CA ASP A 16 -8.48 7.65 -23.56
C ASP A 16 -7.77 6.42 -22.97
N ASN A 17 -7.52 6.41 -21.66
CA ASN A 17 -7.21 5.17 -20.94
C ASN A 17 -7.85 5.23 -19.56
N GLN A 18 -9.12 4.84 -19.45
CA GLN A 18 -9.67 4.44 -18.16
C GLN A 18 -8.81 3.25 -17.68
N ASN A 19 -7.98 3.47 -16.65
CA ASN A 19 -7.11 2.45 -16.05
C ASN A 19 -7.96 1.33 -15.45
N ILE A 20 -8.40 0.39 -16.28
CA ILE A 20 -8.98 -0.87 -15.82
C ILE A 20 -7.80 -1.72 -15.35
N TYR A 21 -7.60 -1.78 -14.04
CA TYR A 21 -6.62 -2.68 -13.43
C TYR A 21 -7.08 -4.13 -13.59
N ASN A 22 -6.73 -4.79 -14.70
CA ASN A 22 -6.89 -6.23 -14.86
C ASN A 22 -5.84 -6.98 -14.02
N TYR A 23 -6.28 -7.97 -13.24
CA TYR A 23 -5.39 -8.86 -12.50
C TYR A 23 -4.76 -9.90 -13.44
N PRO A 24 -3.42 -10.09 -13.45
CA PRO A 24 -2.81 -11.15 -14.25
C PRO A 24 -3.01 -12.53 -13.58
N PRO A 25 -3.24 -13.61 -14.37
CA PRO A 25 -3.19 -14.97 -13.86
C PRO A 25 -1.74 -15.42 -13.63
N ASN A 26 -1.51 -16.01 -12.45
CA ASN A 26 -0.29 -16.67 -11.94
C ASN A 26 0.94 -16.68 -12.86
N GLN A 27 1.93 -15.85 -12.50
CA GLN A 27 3.34 -16.10 -12.80
C GLN A 27 4.14 -15.73 -11.55
N GLU A 28 4.81 -16.70 -10.93
CA GLU A 28 5.69 -16.45 -9.78
C GLU A 28 7.14 -16.25 -10.26
N PRO A 29 7.69 -15.03 -10.16
CA PRO A 29 9.13 -14.79 -10.31
C PRO A 29 9.90 -15.03 -8.98
N PRO A 30 11.24 -15.18 -9.01
CA PRO A 30 12.06 -15.31 -7.80
C PRO A 30 12.08 -13.97 -7.02
N GLN A 31 11.62 -13.98 -5.76
CA GLN A 31 11.04 -12.85 -4.99
C GLN A 31 12.04 -11.86 -4.32
N PRO A 32 11.74 -10.53 -4.32
CA PRO A 32 12.21 -9.62 -3.26
C PRO A 32 11.22 -8.50 -2.87
N ASN A 33 9.91 -8.77 -2.71
CA ASN A 33 8.93 -7.78 -2.21
C ASN A 33 7.75 -8.46 -1.49
N PRO A 34 7.94 -8.92 -0.24
CA PRO A 34 6.93 -9.64 0.55
C PRO A 34 5.60 -8.90 0.67
N HIS A 35 4.46 -9.59 0.62
CA HIS A 35 3.16 -8.97 0.87
C HIS A 35 2.09 -9.96 1.34
N ASN A 36 1.09 -9.47 2.07
CA ASN A 36 -0.14 -10.19 2.46
C ASN A 36 -1.41 -9.47 1.96
N LEU A 37 -1.28 -8.64 0.91
CA LEU A 37 -2.41 -7.96 0.28
C LEU A 37 -3.43 -8.99 -0.23
N SER A 38 -4.71 -8.78 0.09
CA SER A 38 -5.81 -9.57 -0.47
C SER A 38 -6.32 -8.95 -1.77
N ASN A 39 -6.79 -9.80 -2.69
CA ASN A 39 -7.49 -9.35 -3.88
C ASN A 39 -8.83 -8.69 -3.52
N SER A 40 -9.24 -7.69 -4.27
CA SER A 40 -10.59 -7.13 -4.12
C SER A 40 -11.60 -7.95 -4.91
N ASN A 41 -12.80 -8.13 -4.36
CA ASN A 41 -13.94 -8.68 -5.10
C ASN A 41 -14.64 -7.62 -5.97
N ILE A 42 -14.11 -6.39 -6.00
CA ILE A 42 -14.66 -5.31 -6.82
C ILE A 42 -14.18 -5.50 -8.27
N PRO A 43 -15.10 -5.62 -9.25
CA PRO A 43 -14.74 -5.95 -10.63
C PRO A 43 -14.06 -4.79 -11.37
N LYS A 44 -14.31 -3.54 -10.97
CA LYS A 44 -13.72 -2.34 -11.57
C LYS A 44 -13.47 -1.27 -10.52
N PHE A 45 -12.28 -0.68 -10.58
CA PHE A 45 -11.88 0.49 -9.80
C PHE A 45 -11.49 1.60 -10.77
N VAL A 46 -12.19 2.74 -10.73
CA VAL A 46 -12.05 3.84 -11.71
C VAL A 46 -12.20 5.21 -11.05
N GLY A 47 -11.65 6.26 -11.67
CA GLY A 47 -11.90 7.66 -11.30
C GLY A 47 -11.21 8.15 -10.03
N ARG A 48 -10.23 7.39 -9.53
CA ARG A 48 -9.49 7.65 -8.29
C ARG A 48 -7.99 7.84 -8.53
N ASP A 49 -7.58 8.05 -9.77
CA ASP A 49 -6.18 8.14 -10.18
C ASP A 49 -5.46 9.30 -9.48
N GLN A 50 -6.12 10.47 -9.36
CA GLN A 50 -5.54 11.62 -8.66
C GLN A 50 -5.29 11.32 -7.18
N GLU A 51 -6.22 10.63 -6.51
CA GLU A 51 -6.05 10.25 -5.09
C GLU A 51 -4.90 9.25 -4.90
N LEU A 52 -4.70 8.32 -5.83
CA LEU A 52 -3.55 7.42 -5.82
C LEU A 52 -2.22 8.18 -5.99
N ILE A 53 -2.19 9.15 -6.91
CA ILE A 53 -1.01 10.02 -7.15
C ILE A 53 -0.70 10.84 -5.90
N ASP A 54 -1.72 11.47 -5.30
CA ASP A 54 -1.57 12.30 -4.11
C ASP A 54 -1.08 11.47 -2.92
N LEU A 55 -1.64 10.27 -2.73
CA LEU A 55 -1.20 9.34 -1.69
C LEU A 55 0.26 8.92 -1.90
N LYS A 56 0.66 8.60 -3.14
CA LYS A 56 2.06 8.26 -3.48
C LYS A 56 3.00 9.40 -3.11
N LYS A 57 2.64 10.63 -3.50
CA LYS A 57 3.42 11.83 -3.25
C LYS A 57 3.59 12.08 -1.75
N GLN A 58 2.51 11.98 -0.96
CA GLN A 58 2.56 12.15 0.49
C GLN A 58 3.50 11.14 1.16
N LEU A 59 3.44 9.87 0.76
CA LEU A 59 4.27 8.82 1.34
C LEU A 59 5.75 8.96 0.93
N GLN A 60 6.03 9.34 -0.31
CA GLN A 60 7.40 9.50 -0.84
C GLN A 60 8.11 10.78 -0.37
N GLN A 61 7.37 11.84 -0.01
CA GLN A 61 7.97 13.08 0.48
C GLN A 61 8.56 12.96 1.89
N SER A 62 8.21 11.92 2.65
CA SER A 62 8.81 11.68 3.96
C SER A 62 10.12 10.91 3.82
N GLN A 63 11.19 11.41 4.44
CA GLN A 63 12.51 10.77 4.36
C GLN A 63 12.69 9.58 5.30
N LYS A 64 11.78 9.33 6.26
CA LYS A 64 11.94 8.29 7.29
C LYS A 64 10.64 7.63 7.76
N LEU A 65 9.54 8.37 7.85
CA LEU A 65 8.24 7.87 8.31
C LEU A 65 7.11 8.78 7.79
N ALA A 66 6.22 8.25 6.95
CA ALA A 66 4.99 8.92 6.56
C ALA A 66 3.79 8.15 7.13
N ILE A 67 2.82 8.92 7.63
CA ILE A 67 1.50 8.41 7.97
C ILE A 67 0.52 9.24 7.15
N SER A 68 -0.25 8.57 6.28
CA SER A 68 -1.35 9.18 5.53
C SER A 68 -2.66 8.57 5.99
N THR A 69 -3.62 9.42 6.32
CA THR A 69 -4.97 9.00 6.71
C THR A 69 -5.94 9.27 5.57
N LEU A 70 -6.61 8.23 5.08
CA LEU A 70 -7.72 8.38 4.15
C LEU A 70 -9.00 8.67 4.94
N THR A 71 -9.55 9.88 4.79
CA THR A 71 -10.79 10.32 5.47
C THR A 71 -11.94 10.48 4.47
N GLY A 72 -13.19 10.40 4.95
CA GLY A 72 -14.39 10.52 4.12
C GLY A 72 -15.55 9.67 4.63
N MET A 73 -16.73 9.82 4.01
CA MET A 73 -17.95 9.11 4.41
C MET A 73 -17.79 7.57 4.40
N GLY A 74 -18.64 6.88 5.17
CA GLY A 74 -18.73 5.43 5.13
C GLY A 74 -19.05 4.93 3.71
N GLY A 75 -18.49 3.78 3.32
CA GLY A 75 -18.76 3.17 2.01
C GLY A 75 -18.14 3.87 0.79
N ILE A 76 -17.48 5.02 0.93
CA ILE A 76 -16.91 5.78 -0.21
C ILE A 76 -15.70 5.10 -0.88
N GLY A 77 -15.25 3.95 -0.39
CA GLY A 77 -14.18 3.16 -1.01
C GLY A 77 -12.76 3.44 -0.51
N LYS A 78 -12.58 4.05 0.67
CA LYS A 78 -11.24 4.35 1.23
C LYS A 78 -10.36 3.11 1.41
N THR A 79 -10.93 2.03 1.94
CA THR A 79 -10.23 0.75 2.10
C THR A 79 -9.82 0.17 0.75
N GLU A 80 -10.66 0.34 -0.26
CA GLU A 80 -10.34 -0.10 -1.62
C GLU A 80 -9.23 0.77 -2.22
N LEU A 81 -9.27 2.09 -2.03
CA LEU A 81 -8.21 3.00 -2.48
C LEU A 81 -6.84 2.61 -1.89
N ALA A 82 -6.77 2.34 -0.58
CA ALA A 82 -5.53 1.88 0.06
C ALA A 82 -5.06 0.51 -0.46
N ARG A 83 -5.99 -0.41 -0.74
CA ARG A 83 -5.69 -1.72 -1.32
C ARG A 83 -5.13 -1.61 -2.73
N GLN A 84 -5.77 -0.80 -3.58
CA GLN A 84 -5.32 -0.53 -4.95
C GLN A 84 -3.95 0.14 -4.96
N PHE A 85 -3.73 1.09 -4.04
CA PHE A 85 -2.41 1.67 -3.82
C PHE A 85 -1.37 0.60 -3.47
N GLY A 86 -1.65 -0.27 -2.49
CA GLY A 86 -0.76 -1.37 -2.12
C GLY A 86 -0.40 -2.27 -3.30
N TRP A 87 -1.40 -2.71 -4.09
CA TRP A 87 -1.17 -3.53 -5.28
C TRP A 87 -0.37 -2.81 -6.37
N GLN A 88 -0.62 -1.52 -6.59
CA GLN A 88 0.15 -0.73 -7.53
C GLN A 88 1.61 -0.65 -7.10
N GLN A 89 1.88 -0.30 -5.83
CA GLN A 89 3.24 -0.15 -5.33
C GLN A 89 3.99 -1.49 -5.25
N TRP A 90 3.28 -2.58 -4.97
CA TRP A 90 3.85 -3.93 -5.04
C TRP A 90 4.30 -4.29 -6.45
N ARG A 91 3.45 -4.07 -7.47
CA ARG A 91 3.79 -4.33 -8.88
C ARG A 91 4.94 -3.46 -9.38
N GLU A 92 4.97 -2.19 -8.95
CA GLU A 92 6.05 -1.25 -9.24
C GLU A 92 7.36 -1.56 -8.47
N LYS A 93 7.33 -2.53 -7.54
CA LYS A 93 8.44 -2.85 -6.63
C LYS A 93 8.97 -1.62 -5.87
N ALA A 94 8.07 -0.68 -5.55
CA ALA A 94 8.42 0.57 -4.88
C ALA A 94 8.88 0.36 -3.43
N TYR A 95 8.47 -0.74 -2.81
CA TYR A 95 8.85 -1.12 -1.44
C TYR A 95 9.55 -2.48 -1.43
N PRO A 96 10.89 -2.53 -1.52
CA PRO A 96 11.65 -3.79 -1.54
C PRO A 96 11.54 -4.57 -0.22
N GLY A 97 11.37 -3.88 0.90
CA GLY A 97 11.07 -4.53 2.19
C GLY A 97 9.68 -5.17 2.24
N GLY A 98 8.82 -4.93 1.25
CA GLY A 98 7.47 -5.49 1.21
C GLY A 98 6.38 -4.58 1.78
N ILE A 99 5.14 -5.07 1.72
CA ILE A 99 3.91 -4.37 2.11
C ILE A 99 3.10 -5.27 3.04
N CYS A 100 2.97 -4.87 4.29
CA CYS A 100 2.13 -5.56 5.27
C CYS A 100 0.80 -4.82 5.47
N TRP A 101 -0.29 -5.51 5.20
CA TRP A 101 -1.66 -5.09 5.43
C TRP A 101 -2.14 -5.66 6.77
N LEU A 102 -2.54 -4.78 7.68
CA LEU A 102 -3.05 -5.15 9.00
C LEU A 102 -4.50 -4.70 9.13
N ASN A 103 -5.38 -5.62 9.54
CA ASN A 103 -6.74 -5.27 9.90
C ASN A 103 -6.79 -4.93 11.40
N VAL A 104 -7.02 -3.66 11.70
CA VAL A 104 -7.10 -3.12 13.07
C VAL A 104 -8.54 -2.94 13.56
N ALA A 105 -9.55 -3.36 12.79
CA ALA A 105 -10.95 -3.27 13.18
C ALA A 105 -11.32 -4.22 14.34
N GLU A 106 -10.51 -5.26 14.58
CA GLU A 106 -10.65 -6.17 15.71
C GLU A 106 -9.87 -5.57 16.89
N SER A 107 -10.59 -5.08 17.89
CA SER A 107 -10.11 -4.17 18.95
C SER A 107 -9.12 -4.76 19.97
N ASP A 108 -8.57 -5.95 19.74
CA ASP A 108 -7.60 -6.57 20.65
C ASP A 108 -6.17 -6.35 20.14
N GLY A 109 -5.35 -5.66 20.95
CA GLY A 109 -3.94 -5.43 20.66
C GLY A 109 -3.14 -6.72 20.46
N GLY A 110 -3.57 -7.84 21.05
CA GLY A 110 -2.98 -9.16 20.82
C GLY A 110 -3.14 -9.66 19.38
N PHE A 111 -4.23 -9.30 18.71
CA PHE A 111 -4.51 -9.70 17.32
C PHE A 111 -3.56 -9.03 16.32
N ILE A 112 -3.26 -7.75 16.53
CA ILE A 112 -2.33 -6.99 15.69
C ILE A 112 -0.91 -7.56 15.83
N GLY A 113 -0.47 -7.82 17.07
CA GLY A 113 0.85 -8.39 17.32
C GLY A 113 1.00 -9.76 16.65
N THR A 114 0.01 -10.62 16.78
CA THR A 114 0.00 -11.94 16.14
C THR A 114 0.05 -11.83 14.61
N SER A 115 -0.70 -10.89 14.02
CA SER A 115 -0.68 -10.63 12.57
C SER A 115 0.69 -10.20 12.06
N ILE A 116 1.45 -9.42 12.84
CA ILE A 116 2.83 -9.03 12.51
C ILE A 116 3.76 -10.25 12.56
N LEU A 117 3.65 -11.10 13.58
CA LEU A 117 4.44 -12.32 13.70
C LEU A 117 4.17 -13.27 12.52
N ASP A 118 2.90 -13.43 12.15
CA ASP A 118 2.52 -14.27 11.01
C ASP A 118 3.05 -13.70 9.70
N PHE A 119 2.99 -12.38 9.50
CA PHE A 119 3.60 -11.75 8.34
C PHE A 119 5.10 -12.03 8.25
N ALA A 120 5.82 -11.83 9.36
CA ALA A 120 7.25 -12.06 9.45
C ALA A 120 7.63 -13.53 9.15
N ARG A 121 6.89 -14.49 9.71
CA ARG A 121 7.13 -15.91 9.48
C ARG A 121 6.80 -16.32 8.04
N VAL A 122 5.63 -15.94 7.55
CA VAL A 122 5.08 -16.46 6.29
C VAL A 122 5.68 -15.74 5.08
N HIS A 123 5.81 -14.41 5.15
CA HIS A 123 6.17 -13.57 4.02
C HIS A 123 7.63 -13.10 4.06
N LEU A 124 8.16 -12.76 5.24
CA LEU A 124 9.60 -12.43 5.39
C LEU A 124 10.48 -13.68 5.57
N LYS A 125 9.88 -14.86 5.79
CA LYS A 125 10.58 -16.14 6.04
C LYS A 125 11.51 -16.10 7.26
N LEU A 126 11.18 -15.28 8.26
CA LEU A 126 11.96 -15.18 9.50
C LEU A 126 11.69 -16.37 10.41
N THR A 127 12.75 -16.89 11.02
CA THR A 127 12.66 -17.82 12.15
C THR A 127 12.50 -17.01 13.44
N LEU A 128 11.28 -16.97 13.96
CA LEU A 128 10.98 -16.21 15.16
C LEU A 128 11.55 -16.89 16.41
N PRO A 129 11.96 -16.14 17.45
CA PRO A 129 12.37 -16.71 18.73
C PRO A 129 11.26 -17.58 19.35
N ASP A 130 11.63 -18.75 19.87
CA ASP A 130 10.71 -19.66 20.55
C ASP A 130 10.24 -19.07 21.89
N GLU A 131 11.18 -18.44 22.62
CA GLU A 131 10.96 -17.82 23.93
C GLU A 131 10.71 -16.31 23.85
N GLY A 132 10.14 -15.75 24.91
CA GLY A 132 9.91 -14.31 25.08
C GLY A 132 8.46 -13.88 24.88
N GLU A 133 8.12 -12.74 25.49
CA GLU A 133 6.82 -12.08 25.37
C GLU A 133 6.59 -11.54 23.95
N LEU A 134 5.32 -11.23 23.63
CA LEU A 134 4.90 -10.77 22.31
C LEU A 134 5.69 -9.55 21.81
N ASP A 135 6.00 -8.59 22.68
CA ASP A 135 6.74 -7.38 22.33
C ASP A 135 8.21 -7.67 21.94
N VAL A 136 8.84 -8.65 22.59
CA VAL A 136 10.20 -9.10 22.26
C VAL A 136 10.24 -9.71 20.87
N LYS A 137 9.27 -10.57 20.55
CA LYS A 137 9.15 -11.20 19.23
C LYS A 137 8.86 -10.16 18.14
N ILE A 138 8.00 -9.19 18.42
CA ILE A 138 7.71 -8.08 17.49
C ILE A 138 8.97 -7.23 17.25
N ARG A 139 9.74 -6.92 18.30
CA ARG A 139 11.00 -6.17 18.16
C ARG A 139 12.01 -6.93 17.29
N TYR A 140 12.09 -8.25 17.44
CA TYR A 140 12.91 -9.09 16.58
C TYR A 140 12.48 -8.99 15.11
N CYS A 141 11.17 -9.02 14.82
CA CYS A 141 10.67 -8.82 13.46
C CYS A 141 11.16 -7.50 12.87
N TRP A 142 11.03 -6.38 13.60
CA TRP A 142 11.43 -5.06 13.09
C TRP A 142 12.94 -4.92 12.85
N GLN A 143 13.77 -5.64 13.60
CA GLN A 143 15.22 -5.62 13.42
C GLN A 143 15.69 -6.44 12.21
N ASN A 144 14.85 -7.34 11.71
CA ASN A 144 15.16 -8.28 10.65
C ASN A 144 14.24 -8.10 9.42
N TRP A 145 13.56 -6.96 9.33
CA TRP A 145 12.73 -6.57 8.20
C TRP A 145 13.57 -5.75 7.21
#